data_AF-A0A7C1RNI2-F1
#
_entry.id   AF-A0A7C1RNI2-F1
#
_cell.length_a   1.000
_cell.length_b   1.000
_cell.length_c   1.000
_cell.angle_alpha   90.00
_cell.angle_beta   90.00
_cell.angle_gamma   90.00
#
_symmetry.space_group_name_H-M   'P 1'
#
loop_
_entity.id
_entity.type
_entity.pdbx_description
1 polymer ?
#
loop_
_entity_poly.entity_id
_entity_poly.type
_entity_poly.pdbx_seq_one_letter_code
_entity_poly.pdbx_strand_id
1 'polypeptide(L)'
;MSENSKPYTKTLTDELDWKLLDQLHSAVSQISGFCFEIKKYCVTTTFIVLTLLVKFTSNELDNSLFVAGALIPLCFWFLDSIGYYYQVKLRGTMEVIRCNIKERADINIITNSVEKVISKERIDKSGFLKVRDSFLNHSMWLYVFMIVIDISVWKLYEMGKIS
;
A
#
# COMPACT_ATOMS: atom_id res chain seq x y z
N MET A 1 41.55 -28.37 -9.43
CA MET A 1 41.07 -27.40 -10.44
C MET A 1 40.44 -26.25 -9.67
N SER A 2 41.21 -25.20 -9.37
CA SER A 2 40.79 -24.08 -8.52
C SER A 2 39.94 -23.11 -9.35
N GLU A 3 38.67 -22.95 -8.98
CA GLU A 3 37.78 -21.90 -9.51
C GLU A 3 38.42 -20.52 -9.32
N ASN A 4 38.76 -19.88 -10.43
CA ASN A 4 39.29 -18.52 -10.46
C ASN A 4 38.12 -17.53 -10.39
N SER A 5 37.44 -17.46 -9.24
CA SER A 5 36.41 -16.44 -9.01
C SER A 5 37.12 -15.11 -8.71
N LYS A 6 37.16 -14.19 -9.68
CA LYS A 6 37.61 -12.83 -9.42
C LYS A 6 36.73 -12.21 -8.31
N PRO A 7 37.31 -11.66 -7.24
CA PRO A 7 36.50 -11.03 -6.20
C PRO A 7 35.78 -9.80 -6.78
N TYR A 8 34.48 -9.69 -6.49
CA TYR A 8 33.68 -8.54 -6.88
C TYR A 8 34.34 -7.25 -6.35
N THR A 9 34.67 -6.34 -7.26
CA THR A 9 35.21 -5.02 -6.93
C THR A 9 34.12 -3.99 -7.19
N LYS A 10 33.66 -3.33 -6.12
CA LYS A 10 32.60 -2.33 -6.19
C LYS A 10 33.06 -1.14 -7.01
N THR A 11 32.39 -0.87 -8.13
CA THR A 11 32.68 0.30 -8.98
C THR A 11 32.02 1.56 -8.41
N LEU A 12 32.45 2.75 -8.86
CA LEU A 12 31.79 4.03 -8.50
C LEU A 12 30.29 4.02 -8.88
N THR A 13 29.96 3.43 -10.03
CA THR A 13 28.58 3.24 -10.48
C THR A 13 27.79 2.33 -9.54
N ASP A 14 28.39 1.27 -9.03
CA ASP A 14 27.72 0.42 -8.04
C ASP A 14 27.51 1.18 -6.73
N GLU A 15 28.48 1.99 -6.27
CA GLU A 15 28.30 2.82 -5.08
C GLU A 15 27.14 3.80 -5.22
N LEU A 16 27.01 4.45 -6.37
CA LEU A 16 25.90 5.35 -6.65
C LEU A 16 24.56 4.61 -6.67
N ASP A 17 24.50 3.44 -7.31
CA ASP A 17 23.29 2.61 -7.37
C ASP A 17 22.87 2.09 -5.99
N TRP A 18 23.84 1.69 -5.15
CA TRP A 18 23.57 1.30 -3.76
C TRP A 18 23.01 2.47 -2.94
N LYS A 19 23.59 3.68 -3.07
CA LYS A 19 23.05 4.89 -2.41
C LYS A 19 21.64 5.23 -2.88
N LEU A 20 21.37 5.09 -4.18
CA LEU A 20 20.03 5.31 -4.72
C LEU A 20 19.03 4.27 -4.19
N LEU A 21 19.44 3.00 -4.09
CA LEU A 21 18.63 1.94 -3.50
C LEU A 21 18.24 2.26 -2.06
N ASP A 22 19.18 2.73 -1.24
CA ASP A 22 18.92 3.12 0.15
C ASP A 22 17.95 4.30 0.25
N GLN A 23 18.10 5.30 -0.62
CA GLN A 23 17.16 6.43 -0.71
C GLN A 23 15.74 5.96 -1.08
N LEU A 24 15.62 5.05 -2.04
CA LEU A 24 14.32 4.49 -2.46
C LEU A 24 13.68 3.66 -1.35
N HIS A 25 14.46 2.85 -0.61
CA HIS A 25 13.95 2.11 0.56
C HIS A 25 13.44 3.06 1.64
N SER A 26 14.21 4.11 1.94
CA SER A 26 13.79 5.14 2.90
C SER A 26 12.48 5.80 2.46
N ALA A 27 12.36 6.18 1.18
CA ALA A 27 11.14 6.76 0.64
C ALA A 27 9.93 5.81 0.73
N VAL A 28 10.10 4.52 0.40
CA VAL A 28 9.02 3.52 0.54
C VAL A 28 8.63 3.32 2.00
N SER A 29 9.59 3.29 2.91
CA SER A 29 9.34 3.17 4.35
C SER A 29 8.52 4.36 4.87
N GLN A 30 8.89 5.58 4.48
CA GLN A 30 8.15 6.80 4.84
C GLN A 30 6.72 6.79 4.31
N ILE A 31 6.51 6.40 3.04
CA ILE A 31 5.15 6.28 2.48
C ILE A 31 4.35 5.20 3.22
N SER A 32 4.97 4.08 3.60
CA SER A 32 4.31 3.05 4.40
C SER A 32 3.91 3.57 5.78
N GLY A 33 4.77 4.35 6.42
CA GLY A 33 4.45 5.04 7.68
C GLY A 33 3.29 6.00 7.51
N PHE A 34 3.31 6.83 6.47
CA PHE A 34 2.21 7.75 6.15
C PHE A 34 0.88 7.02 5.94
N CYS A 35 0.86 5.94 5.15
CA CYS A 35 -0.32 5.10 4.95
C CYS A 35 -0.89 4.57 6.28
N PHE A 36 -0.03 4.15 7.20
CA PHE A 36 -0.45 3.70 8.53
C PHE A 36 -1.04 4.84 9.38
N GLU A 37 -0.44 6.03 9.36
CA GLU A 37 -0.99 7.21 10.03
C GLU A 37 -2.36 7.61 9.46
N ILE A 38 -2.52 7.61 8.14
CA ILE A 38 -3.79 7.89 7.46
C ILE A 38 -4.89 6.93 7.92
N LYS A 39 -4.60 5.64 8.13
CA LYS A 39 -5.57 4.68 8.69
C LYS A 39 -5.99 5.04 10.11
N LYS A 40 -5.05 5.42 10.96
CA LYS A 40 -5.36 5.87 12.32
C LYS A 40 -6.23 7.11 12.30
N TYR A 41 -5.89 8.10 11.47
CA TYR A 41 -6.70 9.31 11.31
C TYR A 41 -8.09 9.01 10.77
N CYS A 42 -8.25 8.04 9.86
CA CYS A 42 -9.56 7.61 9.39
C CYS A 42 -10.45 7.15 10.53
N VAL A 43 -9.96 6.22 11.36
CA VAL A 43 -10.73 5.65 12.49
C VAL A 43 -11.08 6.75 13.49
N THR A 44 -10.10 7.58 13.87
CA THR A 44 -10.31 8.68 14.82
C THR A 44 -11.30 9.71 14.29
N THR A 45 -11.18 10.11 13.03
CA THR A 45 -12.10 11.09 12.41
C THR A 45 -13.51 10.53 12.31
N THR A 46 -13.64 9.26 11.91
CA THR A 46 -14.95 8.58 11.84
C THR A 46 -15.60 8.58 13.22
N PHE A 47 -14.87 8.19 14.27
CA PHE A 47 -15.40 8.19 15.63
C PHE A 47 -15.85 9.58 16.11
N ILE A 48 -15.04 10.61 15.88
CA ILE A 48 -15.36 11.99 16.26
C ILE A 48 -16.61 12.49 15.53
N VAL A 49 -16.66 12.32 14.20
CA VAL A 49 -17.78 12.80 13.38
C VAL A 49 -19.08 12.08 13.75
N LEU A 50 -19.05 10.76 13.91
CA LEU A 50 -20.24 10.00 14.32
C LEU A 50 -20.72 10.45 15.71
N THR A 51 -19.80 10.62 16.67
CA THR A 51 -20.17 11.10 18.02
C THR A 51 -20.82 12.48 17.98
N LEU A 52 -20.32 13.38 17.13
CA LEU A 52 -20.90 14.71 16.95
C LEU A 52 -22.28 14.63 16.28
N LEU A 53 -22.43 13.80 15.25
CA LEU A 53 -23.72 13.61 14.57
C LEU A 53 -24.78 13.08 15.53
N VAL A 54 -24.48 12.05 16.33
CA VAL A 54 -25.38 11.52 17.37
C VAL A 54 -25.85 12.64 18.31
N LYS A 55 -24.95 13.53 18.74
CA LYS A 55 -25.31 14.65 19.60
C LYS A 55 -26.21 15.68 18.91
N PHE A 56 -26.01 15.92 17.61
CA PHE A 56 -26.83 16.84 16.84
C PHE A 56 -28.21 16.26 16.47
N THR A 57 -28.33 14.94 16.32
CA THR A 57 -29.60 14.25 16.06
C THR A 57 -30.35 13.90 17.35
N SER A 58 -30.04 14.57 18.47
CA SER A 58 -30.68 14.31 19.78
C SER A 58 -30.61 12.84 20.24
N ASN A 59 -29.54 12.14 19.86
CA ASN A 59 -29.30 10.70 20.06
C ASN A 59 -30.24 9.76 19.29
N GLU A 60 -30.93 10.25 18.25
CA GLU A 60 -31.67 9.39 17.33
C GLU A 60 -30.77 8.90 16.19
N LEU A 61 -31.01 7.67 15.73
CA LEU A 61 -30.37 7.13 14.54
C LEU A 61 -31.00 7.76 13.30
N ASP A 62 -30.18 8.44 12.51
CA ASP A 62 -30.54 9.04 11.22
C ASP A 62 -29.65 8.52 10.09
N ASN A 63 -30.16 8.56 8.87
CA ASN A 63 -29.43 8.12 7.68
C ASN A 63 -28.11 8.87 7.48
N SER A 64 -28.00 10.12 7.96
CA SER A 64 -26.75 10.89 7.92
C SER A 64 -25.59 10.22 8.64
N LEU A 65 -25.84 9.41 9.70
CA LEU A 65 -24.79 8.67 10.39
C LEU A 65 -24.17 7.61 9.50
N PHE A 66 -24.98 6.83 8.79
CA PHE A 66 -24.49 5.81 7.85
C PHE A 66 -23.81 6.44 6.64
N VAL A 67 -24.38 7.52 6.09
CA VAL A 67 -23.75 8.23 4.97
C VAL A 67 -22.37 8.76 5.37
N ALA A 68 -22.23 9.37 6.55
CA ALA A 68 -20.94 9.81 7.06
C ALA A 68 -20.00 8.63 7.38
N GLY A 69 -20.53 7.56 7.96
CA GLY A 69 -19.83 6.32 8.30
C GLY A 69 -19.21 5.61 7.11
N ALA A 70 -19.85 5.68 5.93
CA ALA A 70 -19.30 5.17 4.68
C ALA A 70 -18.41 6.18 3.95
N LEU A 71 -18.80 7.46 3.92
CA LEU A 71 -18.11 8.49 3.14
C LEU A 71 -16.70 8.77 3.66
N ILE A 72 -16.51 8.82 4.98
CA ILE A 72 -15.20 9.10 5.58
C ILE A 72 -14.19 8.00 5.21
N PRO A 73 -14.44 6.70 5.49
CA PRO A 73 -13.53 5.63 5.06
C PRO A 73 -13.27 5.61 3.56
N LEU A 74 -14.25 5.96 2.72
CA LEU A 74 -14.08 5.99 1.27
C LEU A 74 -13.08 7.08 0.83
N CYS A 75 -13.18 8.28 1.39
CA CYS A 75 -12.22 9.37 1.15
C CYS A 75 -10.80 9.00 1.60
N PHE A 76 -10.67 8.39 2.79
CA PHE A 76 -9.38 7.94 3.31
C PHE A 76 -8.80 6.76 2.53
N TRP A 77 -9.64 5.85 2.05
CA TRP A 77 -9.23 4.76 1.16
C TRP A 77 -8.66 5.30 -0.14
N PHE A 78 -9.32 6.29 -0.76
CA PHE A 78 -8.79 6.93 -1.95
C PHE A 78 -7.40 7.53 -1.71
N LEU A 79 -7.23 8.29 -0.62
CA LEU A 79 -5.93 8.87 -0.26
C LEU A 79 -4.84 7.81 -0.06
N ASP A 80 -5.17 6.73 0.66
CA ASP A 80 -4.22 5.66 0.95
C ASP A 80 -3.84 4.84 -0.31
N SER A 81 -4.80 4.68 -1.23
CA SER A 81 -4.56 4.00 -2.52
C SER A 81 -3.48 4.70 -3.36
N ILE A 82 -3.42 6.04 -3.31
CA ILE A 82 -2.39 6.84 -3.98
C ILE A 82 -1.03 6.56 -3.34
N GLY A 83 -0.95 6.53 -2.01
CA GLY A 83 0.27 6.18 -1.29
C GLY A 83 0.79 4.80 -1.71
N TYR A 84 -0.09 3.79 -1.73
CA TYR A 84 0.29 2.44 -2.14
C TYR A 84 0.74 2.37 -3.61
N TYR A 85 0.09 3.10 -4.53
CA TYR A 85 0.51 3.19 -5.93
C TYR A 85 1.98 3.66 -6.05
N TYR A 86 2.36 4.69 -5.30
CA TYR A 86 3.75 5.15 -5.28
C TYR A 86 4.71 4.15 -4.65
N GLN A 87 4.30 3.41 -3.60
CA GLN A 87 5.14 2.35 -3.06
C GLN A 87 5.45 1.28 -4.11
N VAL A 88 4.45 0.86 -4.89
CA VAL A 88 4.66 -0.13 -5.96
C VAL A 88 5.60 0.41 -7.03
N LYS A 89 5.43 1.67 -7.43
CA LYS A 89 6.30 2.33 -8.42
C LYS A 89 7.76 2.35 -7.95
N LEU A 90 8.01 2.78 -6.72
CA LEU A 90 9.36 2.86 -6.15
C LEU A 90 10.01 1.48 -5.99
N ARG A 91 9.25 0.48 -5.53
CA ARG A 91 9.73 -0.92 -5.48
C ARG A 91 10.07 -1.46 -6.86
N GLY A 92 9.33 -1.08 -7.90
CA GLY A 92 9.68 -1.37 -9.29
C GLY A 92 11.03 -0.78 -9.69
N THR A 93 11.27 0.50 -9.40
CA THR A 93 12.57 1.15 -9.67
C THR A 93 13.72 0.47 -8.94
N MET A 94 13.52 0.10 -7.67
CA MET A 94 14.52 -0.63 -6.90
C MET A 94 14.89 -1.97 -7.55
N GLU A 95 13.92 -2.69 -8.09
CA GLU A 95 14.18 -3.97 -8.76
C GLU A 95 14.99 -3.78 -10.05
N VAL A 96 14.72 -2.73 -10.83
CA VAL A 96 15.52 -2.38 -12.02
C VAL A 96 16.97 -2.11 -11.63
N ILE A 97 17.22 -1.30 -10.59
CA ILE A 97 18.57 -1.00 -10.11
C ILE A 97 19.28 -2.29 -9.66
N ARG A 98 18.59 -3.17 -8.91
CA ARG A 98 19.14 -4.47 -8.50
C ARG A 98 19.49 -5.35 -9.68
N CYS A 99 18.67 -5.38 -10.74
CA CYS A 99 18.99 -6.10 -11.96
C CYS A 99 20.26 -5.55 -12.62
N ASN A 100 20.40 -4.23 -12.73
CA ASN A 100 21.58 -3.59 -13.31
C ASN A 100 22.87 -3.93 -12.54
N ILE A 101 22.84 -3.89 -11.20
CA ILE A 101 23.99 -4.28 -10.36
C ILE A 101 24.35 -5.75 -10.62
N LYS A 102 23.36 -6.66 -10.66
CA LYS A 102 23.58 -8.09 -10.91
C LYS A 102 24.21 -8.36 -12.28
N GLU A 103 23.74 -7.66 -13.31
CA GLU A 103 24.26 -7.78 -14.68
C GLU A 103 25.71 -7.31 -14.78
N ARG A 104 26.06 -6.16 -14.17
CA ARG A 104 27.44 -5.65 -14.15
C ARG A 104 28.39 -6.51 -13.32
N ALA A 105 27.90 -7.13 -12.26
CA ALA A 105 28.70 -8.01 -11.42
C ALA A 105 29.00 -9.38 -12.07
N ASP A 106 28.51 -9.63 -13.30
CA ASP A 106 28.62 -10.89 -14.06
C ASP A 106 28.33 -12.13 -13.19
N ILE A 107 27.33 -12.01 -12.31
CA ILE A 107 26.86 -13.11 -11.47
C ILE A 107 25.96 -14.01 -12.33
N ASN A 108 26.50 -14.57 -13.41
CA ASN A 108 25.93 -15.75 -14.07
C ASN A 108 26.30 -17.05 -13.32
N ILE A 109 27.23 -16.98 -12.36
CA ILE A 109 27.84 -18.16 -11.70
C ILE A 109 27.06 -18.67 -10.47
N ILE A 110 26.08 -17.93 -9.93
CA ILE A 110 25.26 -18.39 -8.77
C ILE A 110 23.78 -18.52 -9.17
N THR A 111 23.52 -19.13 -10.32
CA THR A 111 22.16 -19.41 -10.80
C THR A 111 21.71 -20.81 -10.42
N ASN A 112 21.80 -21.18 -9.13
CA ASN A 112 21.18 -22.42 -8.65
C ASN A 112 20.45 -22.31 -7.30
N SER A 113 20.37 -21.13 -6.66
CA SER A 113 19.68 -21.05 -5.35
C SER A 113 19.00 -19.73 -4.99
N VAL A 114 19.05 -18.69 -5.82
CA VAL A 114 18.33 -17.43 -5.49
C VAL A 114 17.06 -17.35 -6.32
N GLU A 115 16.00 -17.88 -5.74
CA GLU A 115 14.60 -17.66 -6.14
C GLU A 115 14.40 -16.20 -6.57
N LYS A 116 13.89 -15.98 -7.79
CA LYS A 116 13.50 -14.65 -8.26
C LYS A 116 12.39 -14.14 -7.34
N VAL A 117 12.75 -13.24 -6.42
CA VAL A 117 11.84 -12.64 -5.43
C VAL A 117 10.64 -11.93 -6.08
N ILE A 118 10.71 -11.58 -7.37
CA ILE A 118 9.57 -11.04 -8.13
C ILE A 118 9.59 -11.58 -9.57
N SER A 119 8.49 -12.20 -10.02
CA SER A 119 8.32 -12.60 -11.42
C SER A 119 8.18 -11.36 -12.33
N LYS A 120 8.86 -11.36 -13.47
CA LYS A 120 8.82 -10.28 -14.49
C LYS A 120 7.38 -9.93 -14.92
N GLU A 121 6.45 -10.88 -14.78
CA GLU A 121 5.00 -10.71 -15.02
C GLU A 121 4.32 -9.60 -14.19
N ARG A 122 4.82 -9.24 -13.00
CA ARG A 122 4.25 -8.11 -12.22
C ARG A 122 4.67 -6.74 -12.74
N ILE A 123 5.79 -6.67 -13.47
CA ILE A 123 6.36 -5.42 -13.96
C ILE A 123 5.63 -4.95 -15.23
N ASP A 124 5.13 -5.89 -16.05
CA ASP A 124 4.52 -5.64 -17.36
C ASP A 124 2.98 -5.60 -17.36
N LYS A 125 2.36 -5.37 -16.19
CA LYS A 125 0.91 -5.14 -16.14
C LYS A 125 0.57 -3.75 -16.66
N SER A 126 -0.43 -3.67 -17.54
CA SER A 126 -1.11 -2.45 -17.99
C SER A 126 -1.37 -1.49 -16.82
N GLY A 127 -1.16 -0.19 -17.03
CA GLY A 127 -1.31 0.84 -16.00
C GLY A 127 -2.65 0.78 -15.26
N PHE A 128 -3.71 0.36 -15.94
CA PHE A 128 -5.04 0.17 -15.35
C PHE A 128 -5.09 -0.99 -14.33
N LEU A 129 -4.41 -2.11 -14.62
CA LEU A 129 -4.29 -3.22 -13.67
C LEU A 129 -3.45 -2.83 -12.44
N LYS A 130 -2.40 -2.01 -12.60
CA LYS A 130 -1.62 -1.50 -11.48
C LYS A 130 -2.43 -0.59 -10.56
N VAL A 131 -3.28 0.26 -11.14
CA VAL A 131 -4.20 1.11 -10.37
C VAL A 131 -5.25 0.25 -9.66
N ARG A 132 -5.90 -0.69 -10.36
CA ARG A 132 -6.90 -1.58 -9.75
C ARG A 132 -6.31 -2.44 -8.61
N ASP A 133 -5.14 -3.04 -8.82
CA ASP A 133 -4.47 -3.86 -7.82
C ASP A 133 -4.03 -3.01 -6.59
N SER A 134 -3.75 -1.71 -6.79
CA SER A 134 -3.46 -0.78 -5.69
C SER A 134 -4.70 -0.45 -4.86
N PHE A 135 -5.86 -0.31 -5.50
CA PHE A 135 -7.14 -0.05 -4.84
C PHE A 135 -7.64 -1.25 -4.02
N LEU A 136 -7.41 -2.48 -4.49
CA LEU A 136 -7.87 -3.71 -3.82
C LEU A 136 -6.78 -4.43 -3.03
N ASN A 137 -5.70 -3.74 -2.69
CA ASN A 137 -4.60 -4.34 -1.96
C ASN A 137 -5.00 -4.75 -0.53
N HIS A 138 -4.31 -5.76 0.03
CA HIS A 138 -4.56 -6.24 1.39
C HIS A 138 -4.48 -5.14 2.47
N SER A 139 -3.67 -4.10 2.26
CA SER A 139 -3.60 -2.95 3.17
C SER A 139 -4.92 -2.15 3.25
N MET A 140 -5.80 -2.29 2.24
CA MET A 140 -7.07 -1.56 2.14
C MET A 140 -8.23 -2.26 2.86
N TRP A 141 -8.01 -3.47 3.39
CA TRP A 141 -9.05 -4.27 4.04
C TRP A 141 -9.74 -3.56 5.20
N LEU A 142 -9.02 -2.72 5.95
CA LEU A 142 -9.60 -1.93 7.03
C LEU A 142 -10.80 -1.10 6.55
N TYR A 143 -10.64 -0.38 5.43
CA TYR A 143 -11.70 0.46 4.88
C TYR A 143 -12.88 -0.37 4.38
N VAL A 144 -12.59 -1.50 3.74
CA VAL A 144 -13.62 -2.45 3.29
C VAL A 144 -14.41 -2.98 4.47
N PHE A 145 -13.75 -3.40 5.56
CA PHE A 145 -14.44 -3.85 6.77
C PHE A 145 -15.30 -2.74 7.38
N MET A 146 -14.79 -1.52 7.49
CA MET A 146 -15.57 -0.39 8.01
C MET A 146 -16.83 -0.14 7.17
N ILE A 147 -16.71 -0.10 5.84
CA ILE A 147 -17.84 0.12 4.92
C ILE A 147 -18.82 -1.04 4.97
N VAL A 148 -18.35 -2.29 4.99
CA VAL A 148 -19.22 -3.47 5.05
C VAL A 148 -19.99 -3.53 6.37
N ILE A 149 -19.35 -3.21 7.49
CA ILE A 149 -20.01 -3.12 8.79
C ILE A 149 -21.07 -2.02 8.75
N ASP A 150 -20.72 -0.82 8.27
CA ASP A 150 -21.64 0.31 8.17
C ASP A 150 -22.87 0.00 7.30
N ILE A 151 -22.67 -0.57 6.10
CA ILE A 151 -23.76 -1.02 5.22
C ILE A 151 -24.63 -2.09 5.89
N SER A 152 -24.02 -3.00 6.66
CA SER A 152 -24.77 -4.05 7.36
C SER A 152 -25.66 -3.47 8.45
N VAL A 153 -25.16 -2.49 9.21
CA VAL A 153 -25.94 -1.79 10.25
C VAL A 153 -27.02 -0.93 9.60
N TRP A 154 -26.71 -0.22 8.51
CA TRP A 154 -27.68 0.59 7.77
C TRP A 154 -28.85 -0.26 7.27
N LYS A 155 -28.59 -1.43 6.70
CA LYS A 155 -29.67 -2.36 6.31
C LYS A 155 -30.53 -2.82 7.49
N LEU A 156 -29.94 -3.06 8.66
CA LEU A 156 -30.71 -3.42 9.85
C LEU A 156 -31.60 -2.28 10.35
N TYR A 157 -31.12 -1.04 10.23
CA TYR A 157 -31.89 0.17 10.51
C TYR A 157 -33.05 0.35 9.51
N GLU A 158 -32.81 0.19 8.21
CA GLU A 158 -33.89 0.25 7.19
C GLU A 158 -34.95 -0.84 7.40
N MET A 159 -34.56 -2.00 7.93
CA MET A 159 -35.49 -3.08 8.31
C MET A 159 -36.26 -2.81 9.62
N GLY A 160 -36.02 -1.68 10.29
CA GLY A 160 -36.65 -1.32 11.57
C GLY A 160 -36.24 -2.20 12.75
N LYS A 161 -35.13 -2.96 12.62
CA LYS A 161 -34.61 -3.80 13.71
C LYS A 161 -33.79 -3.02 14.75
N ILE A 162 -33.41 -1.80 14.40
CA ILE A 162 -32.64 -0.87 15.22
C ILE A 162 -33.27 0.52 15.02
N SER A 163 -33.55 1.24 16.10
CA SER A 163 -34.11 2.60 16.10
C SER A 163 -33.36 3.48 17.10
#